data_AF-A0A652NUI2-F1
#
_entry.id   AF-A0A652NUI2-F1
#
_cell.length_a   1.000
_cell.length_b   1.000
_cell.length_c   1.000
_cell.angle_alpha   90.00
_cell.angle_beta   90.00
_cell.angle_gamma   90.00
#
_symmetry.space_group_name_H-M   'P 1'
#
loop_
_entity.id
_entity.type
_entity.pdbx_description
1 polymer ?
#
loop_
_entity_poly.entity_id
_entity_poly.type
_entity_poly.pdbx_seq_one_letter_code
_entity_poly.pdbx_strand_id
1 'polypeptide(L)'
;MLPEKQEIVGLKSLGSNRTLGPVDLDRCVFNGSGRAQFDDPDLGLVVRDVTARRCRVIRSVAQGVRFEDVYIDGLAITSQLNLNGCVFRHVTLTGNVGPLMATPPNSSLPQDMRDRLTAGIVAYYSDVDWALDISGAAFSDADFYYVPGHLVRRDEETQFLLHRDRVEQFGGLERLPVFAQIAARRFEATPFDTVVAIAPKRSKRFATYLAELEVLRMEGLAD
;
A
#
# COMPACT_ATOMS: atom_id res chain seq x y z
N MET A 1 -22.55 -6.71 17.06
CA MET A 1 -23.37 -5.55 16.64
C MET A 1 -22.47 -4.67 15.79
N LEU A 2 -22.79 -4.54 14.50
CA LEU A 2 -21.96 -3.88 13.49
C LEU A 2 -21.95 -2.37 13.74
N PRO A 3 -20.79 -1.69 13.90
CA PRO A 3 -20.74 -0.25 13.78
C PRO A 3 -21.16 0.15 12.36
N GLU A 4 -22.38 0.68 12.22
CA GLU A 4 -22.91 1.23 10.97
C GLU A 4 -22.97 2.76 11.07
N LYS A 5 -22.53 3.48 10.04
CA LYS A 5 -22.64 4.95 9.93
C LYS A 5 -22.06 5.73 11.11
N GLN A 6 -21.00 5.20 11.72
CA GLN A 6 -20.33 5.92 12.80
C GLN A 6 -19.29 6.88 12.25
N GLU A 7 -19.21 8.08 12.84
CA GLU A 7 -18.06 8.96 12.67
C GLU A 7 -17.11 8.77 13.86
N ILE A 8 -15.88 8.35 13.55
CA ILE A 8 -14.79 8.13 14.50
C ILE A 8 -13.80 9.27 14.31
N VAL A 9 -13.80 10.19 15.27
CA VAL A 9 -12.98 11.41 15.22
C VAL A 9 -11.82 11.31 16.21
N GLY A 10 -10.61 11.63 15.74
CA GLY A 10 -9.45 11.82 16.62
C GLY A 10 -8.95 10.57 17.34
N LEU A 11 -9.41 9.38 16.94
CA LEU A 11 -9.04 8.14 17.61
C LEU A 11 -7.57 7.82 17.32
N LYS A 12 -6.72 7.94 18.34
CA LYS A 12 -5.29 7.62 18.27
C LYS A 12 -5.02 6.32 19.01
N SER A 13 -4.45 5.36 18.29
CA SER A 13 -3.80 4.20 18.89
C SER A 13 -2.30 4.38 18.69
N LEU A 14 -1.58 4.56 19.78
CA LEU A 14 -0.11 4.65 19.80
C LEU A 14 0.49 3.45 20.54
N GLY A 15 1.65 2.97 20.07
CA GLY A 15 2.37 1.85 20.68
C GLY A 15 2.07 0.48 20.06
N SER A 16 2.91 -0.48 20.43
CA SER A 16 2.91 -1.87 19.94
C SER A 16 2.17 -2.83 20.91
N ASN A 17 2.24 -4.14 20.64
CA ASN A 17 1.72 -5.25 21.44
C ASN A 17 0.20 -5.21 21.65
N ARG A 18 -0.53 -4.89 20.60
CA ARG A 18 -2.00 -4.94 20.63
C ARG A 18 -2.57 -5.36 19.29
N THR A 19 -3.68 -6.07 19.37
CA THR A 19 -4.49 -6.46 18.21
C THR A 19 -5.82 -5.71 18.25
N LEU A 20 -6.22 -5.15 17.11
CA LEU A 20 -7.48 -4.46 16.89
C LEU A 20 -8.35 -5.31 15.96
N GLY A 21 -9.58 -5.61 16.40
CA GLY A 21 -10.50 -6.52 15.73
C GLY A 21 -10.86 -7.71 16.62
N PRO A 22 -11.75 -8.62 16.18
CA PRO A 22 -12.48 -8.58 14.91
C PRO A 22 -13.51 -7.44 14.87
N VAL A 23 -13.74 -6.85 13.69
CA VAL A 23 -14.80 -5.83 13.51
C VAL A 23 -15.29 -5.73 12.07
N ASP A 24 -16.59 -5.54 11.92
CA ASP A 24 -17.23 -5.28 10.63
C ASP A 24 -17.80 -3.85 10.61
N LEU A 25 -17.32 -3.03 9.69
CA LEU A 25 -17.64 -1.61 9.56
C LEU A 25 -18.42 -1.38 8.26
N ASP A 26 -19.56 -0.69 8.34
CA ASP A 26 -20.31 -0.27 7.15
C ASP A 26 -20.59 1.24 7.19
N ARG A 27 -20.16 1.95 6.14
CA ARG A 27 -20.37 3.40 5.99
C ARG A 27 -19.79 4.23 7.14
N CYS A 28 -18.73 3.76 7.78
CA CYS A 28 -18.04 4.49 8.84
C CYS A 28 -17.10 5.56 8.27
N VAL A 29 -16.90 6.63 9.02
CA VAL A 29 -15.99 7.73 8.68
C VAL A 29 -14.90 7.81 9.73
N PHE A 30 -13.64 7.75 9.31
CA PHE A 30 -12.47 8.00 10.14
C PHE A 30 -11.92 9.39 9.83
N ASN A 31 -11.97 10.30 10.81
CA ASN A 31 -11.56 11.70 10.63
C ASN A 31 -10.49 12.09 11.65
N GLY A 32 -9.28 12.40 11.17
CA GLY A 32 -8.16 12.74 12.06
C GLY A 32 -7.71 11.58 12.96
N SER A 33 -7.97 10.34 12.55
CA SER A 33 -7.62 9.15 13.32
C SER A 33 -6.21 8.68 12.96
N GLY A 34 -5.50 8.08 13.91
CA GLY A 34 -4.12 7.63 13.72
C GLY A 34 -3.88 6.27 14.36
N ARG A 35 -3.28 5.34 13.61
CA ARG A 35 -2.78 4.08 14.13
C ARG A 35 -1.27 4.06 13.92
N ALA A 36 -0.50 4.13 14.99
CA ALA A 36 0.95 4.25 14.83
C ALA A 36 1.74 3.52 15.91
N GLN A 37 2.84 2.92 15.48
CA GLN A 37 3.98 2.58 16.30
C GLN A 37 5.25 3.11 15.61
N PHE A 38 6.24 3.51 16.40
CA PHE A 38 7.41 4.26 15.90
C PHE A 38 8.75 3.61 16.26
N ASP A 39 8.73 2.65 17.18
CA ASP A 39 9.87 2.17 17.93
C ASP A 39 9.93 0.64 18.05
N ASP A 40 8.99 -0.06 17.39
CA ASP A 40 8.91 -1.50 17.44
C ASP A 40 9.15 -2.13 16.05
N PRO A 41 10.32 -2.76 15.83
CA PRO A 41 10.62 -3.47 14.59
C PRO A 41 9.88 -4.80 14.45
N ASP A 42 9.28 -5.35 15.51
CA ASP A 42 8.54 -6.61 15.47
C ASP A 42 7.07 -6.41 15.01
N LEU A 43 6.70 -5.15 14.74
CA LEU A 43 5.43 -4.76 14.13
C LEU A 43 4.19 -5.16 14.98
N GLY A 44 4.29 -5.18 16.31
CA GLY A 44 3.27 -5.72 17.21
C GLY A 44 1.93 -4.96 17.31
N LEU A 45 1.74 -3.86 16.57
CA LEU A 45 0.45 -3.23 16.34
C LEU A 45 -0.28 -3.89 15.17
N VAL A 46 -1.24 -4.75 15.50
CA VAL A 46 -1.98 -5.56 14.52
C VAL A 46 -3.42 -5.06 14.37
N VAL A 47 -3.89 -4.97 13.13
CA VAL A 47 -5.31 -4.88 12.77
C VAL A 47 -5.65 -6.19 12.07
N ARG A 48 -6.52 -6.99 12.69
CA ARG A 48 -6.87 -8.33 12.20
C ARG A 48 -8.37 -8.58 12.14
N ASP A 49 -8.81 -9.40 11.21
CA ASP A 49 -10.21 -9.87 11.10
C ASP A 49 -11.17 -8.69 10.94
N VAL A 50 -10.86 -7.81 9.99
CA VAL A 50 -11.62 -6.57 9.75
C VAL A 50 -12.27 -6.61 8.38
N THR A 51 -13.58 -6.38 8.37
CA THR A 51 -14.29 -6.02 7.15
C THR A 51 -14.67 -4.55 7.17
N ALA A 52 -14.38 -3.80 6.11
CA ALA A 52 -14.83 -2.42 5.96
C ALA A 52 -15.50 -2.21 4.59
N ARG A 53 -16.74 -1.72 4.61
CA ARG A 53 -17.52 -1.46 3.38
C ARG A 53 -17.96 -0.01 3.31
N ARG A 54 -17.73 0.63 2.16
CA ARG A 54 -18.15 2.01 1.86
C ARG A 54 -17.67 3.01 2.91
N CYS A 55 -16.52 2.76 3.51
CA CYS A 55 -15.96 3.60 4.55
C CYS A 55 -15.25 4.82 3.94
N ARG A 56 -15.05 5.84 4.78
CA ARG A 56 -14.32 7.04 4.41
C ARG A 56 -13.19 7.31 5.39
N VAL A 57 -12.04 7.71 4.86
CA VAL A 57 -10.88 8.15 5.64
C VAL A 57 -10.53 9.59 5.27
N ILE A 58 -10.40 10.42 6.29
CA ILE A 58 -10.14 11.86 6.19
C ILE A 58 -8.96 12.19 7.10
N ARG A 59 -7.90 12.81 6.56
CA ARG A 59 -6.73 13.30 7.32
C ARG A 59 -6.22 12.30 8.36
N SER A 60 -6.11 11.04 7.98
CA SER A 60 -5.69 9.96 8.88
C SER A 60 -4.36 9.38 8.41
N VAL A 61 -3.67 8.68 9.29
CA VAL A 61 -2.37 8.07 9.02
C VAL A 61 -2.27 6.70 9.66
N ALA A 62 -1.54 5.80 9.00
CA ALA A 62 -1.07 4.56 9.61
C ALA A 62 0.45 4.50 9.56
N GLN A 63 1.07 4.01 10.63
CA GLN A 63 2.51 3.79 10.69
C GLN A 63 2.87 2.52 11.45
N GLY A 64 3.69 1.66 10.83
CA GLY A 64 4.16 0.42 11.45
C GLY A 64 3.05 -0.57 11.80
N VAL A 65 1.91 -0.52 11.10
CA VAL A 65 0.75 -1.38 11.39
C VAL A 65 0.83 -2.64 10.55
N ARG A 66 0.61 -3.80 11.18
CA ARG A 66 0.28 -5.06 10.49
C ARG A 66 -1.20 -5.09 10.19
N PHE A 67 -1.55 -5.25 8.92
CA PHE A 67 -2.92 -5.55 8.49
C PHE A 67 -2.99 -7.01 8.10
N GLU A 68 -3.86 -7.77 8.76
CA GLU A 68 -3.96 -9.21 8.58
C GLU A 68 -5.42 -9.63 8.40
N ASP A 69 -5.74 -10.41 7.36
CA ASP A 69 -7.10 -10.89 7.12
C ASP A 69 -8.12 -9.73 7.09
N VAL A 70 -7.80 -8.70 6.28
CA VAL A 70 -8.58 -7.47 6.17
C VAL A 70 -9.22 -7.38 4.79
N TYR A 71 -10.54 -7.16 4.74
CA TYR A 71 -11.28 -6.93 3.50
C TYR A 71 -11.84 -5.50 3.47
N ILE A 72 -11.52 -4.76 2.42
CA ILE A 72 -12.00 -3.39 2.19
C ILE A 72 -12.70 -3.31 0.83
N ASP A 73 -13.98 -2.95 0.84
CA ASP A 73 -14.78 -2.73 -0.36
C ASP A 73 -15.29 -1.28 -0.41
N GLY A 74 -14.73 -0.50 -1.34
CA GLY A 74 -15.07 0.90 -1.53
C GLY A 74 -14.57 1.79 -0.38
N LEU A 75 -13.36 2.33 -0.52
CA LEU A 75 -12.73 3.20 0.47
C LEU A 75 -12.56 4.62 -0.09
N ALA A 76 -13.39 5.54 0.38
CA ALA A 76 -13.25 6.96 0.02
C ALA A 76 -12.12 7.60 0.83
N ILE A 77 -11.16 8.21 0.16
CA ILE A 77 -10.05 8.92 0.81
C ILE A 77 -10.05 10.36 0.29
N THR A 78 -10.12 11.35 1.18
CA THR A 78 -10.21 12.77 0.79
C THR A 78 -8.84 13.39 0.48
N SER A 79 -7.78 12.85 1.08
CA SER A 79 -6.39 13.28 0.95
C SER A 79 -5.52 12.05 1.05
N GLN A 80 -4.47 11.96 0.22
CA GLN A 80 -3.51 10.85 0.19
C GLN A 80 -3.32 10.17 1.56
N LEU A 81 -3.70 8.88 1.65
CA LEU A 81 -3.44 8.08 2.85
C LEU A 81 -2.09 7.40 2.69
N ASN A 82 -1.15 7.71 3.59
CA ASN A 82 0.16 7.05 3.64
C ASN A 82 0.15 5.99 4.74
N LEU A 83 0.49 4.76 4.36
CA LEU A 83 0.68 3.61 5.22
C LEU A 83 2.20 3.39 5.40
N ASN A 84 2.84 4.23 6.22
CA ASN A 84 4.30 4.25 6.35
C ASN A 84 4.80 3.02 7.12
N GLY A 85 5.68 2.23 6.52
CA GLY A 85 6.22 1.01 7.13
C GLY A 85 5.14 0.01 7.59
N CYS A 86 3.95 0.07 6.99
CA CYS A 86 2.89 -0.90 7.27
C CYS A 86 3.12 -2.16 6.44
N VAL A 87 2.65 -3.29 6.95
CA VAL A 87 2.77 -4.59 6.28
C VAL A 87 1.43 -5.30 6.18
N PHE A 88 1.32 -6.21 5.23
CA PHE A 88 0.05 -6.84 4.87
C PHE A 88 0.18 -8.36 4.82
N ARG A 89 -0.83 -9.06 5.32
CA ARG A 89 -1.04 -10.49 5.07
C ARG A 89 -2.51 -10.70 4.79
N HIS A 90 -2.83 -11.28 3.65
CA HIS A 90 -4.20 -11.54 3.26
C HIS A 90 -5.13 -10.32 3.24
N VAL A 91 -4.64 -9.18 2.72
CA VAL A 91 -5.45 -7.95 2.68
C VAL A 91 -6.05 -7.75 1.29
N THR A 92 -7.36 -7.63 1.21
CA THR A 92 -8.08 -7.42 -0.06
C THR A 92 -8.62 -6.00 -0.14
N LEU A 93 -8.31 -5.29 -1.22
CA LEU A 93 -8.91 -4.02 -1.59
C LEU A 93 -9.74 -4.22 -2.86
N THR A 94 -11.01 -3.82 -2.83
CA THR A 94 -11.90 -3.91 -3.99
C THR A 94 -12.81 -2.70 -4.13
N GLY A 95 -13.40 -2.56 -5.31
CA GLY A 95 -14.28 -1.45 -5.66
C GLY A 95 -13.51 -0.13 -5.81
N ASN A 96 -14.21 0.98 -5.61
CA ASN A 96 -13.63 2.32 -5.78
C ASN A 96 -12.79 2.71 -4.56
N VAL A 97 -11.47 2.80 -4.74
CA VAL A 97 -10.53 3.18 -3.68
C VAL A 97 -9.90 4.54 -3.98
N GLY A 98 -9.82 5.40 -2.97
CA GLY A 98 -9.19 6.72 -3.05
C GLY A 98 -7.66 6.66 -3.12
N PRO A 99 -6.97 7.82 -3.04
CA PRO A 99 -5.51 7.88 -3.09
C PRO A 99 -4.85 7.20 -1.87
N LEU A 100 -4.09 6.12 -2.11
CA LEU A 100 -3.49 5.28 -1.06
C LEU A 100 -2.05 4.88 -1.41
N MET A 101 -1.12 4.96 -0.45
CA MET A 101 0.25 4.48 -0.66
C MET A 101 0.76 3.65 0.51
N ALA A 102 1.44 2.54 0.21
CA ALA A 102 2.30 1.84 1.17
C ALA A 102 3.75 2.26 0.93
N THR A 103 4.31 2.95 1.91
CA THR A 103 5.57 3.70 1.81
C THR A 103 6.60 3.19 2.84
N PRO A 104 7.89 3.53 2.69
CA PRO A 104 8.90 3.23 3.69
C PRO A 104 8.55 3.77 5.08
N PRO A 105 9.25 3.31 6.13
CA PRO A 105 9.19 3.94 7.44
C PRO A 105 9.39 5.45 7.34
N ASN A 106 8.62 6.19 8.14
CA ASN A 106 8.57 7.64 8.11
C ASN A 106 9.97 8.25 8.19
N SER A 107 10.30 9.15 7.25
CA SER A 107 11.62 9.78 7.14
C SER A 107 11.99 10.68 8.33
N SER A 108 11.02 11.04 9.18
CA SER A 108 11.29 11.77 10.42
C SER A 108 11.88 10.90 11.53
N LEU A 109 11.89 9.58 11.37
CA LEU A 109 12.51 8.67 12.33
C LEU A 109 14.04 8.69 12.23
N PRO A 110 14.77 8.44 13.33
CA PRO A 110 16.20 8.20 13.31
C PRO A 110 16.59 7.09 12.31
N GLN A 111 17.74 7.24 11.64
CA GLN A 111 18.21 6.29 10.61
C GLN A 111 18.26 4.84 11.12
N ASP A 112 18.84 4.64 12.30
CA ASP A 112 18.97 3.33 12.94
C ASP A 112 17.60 2.68 13.19
N MET A 113 16.59 3.47 13.57
CA MET A 113 15.23 2.99 13.74
C MET A 113 14.58 2.63 12.39
N ARG A 114 14.82 3.42 11.34
CA ARG A 114 14.33 3.12 9.98
C ARG A 114 14.94 1.82 9.44
N ASP A 115 16.23 1.61 9.67
CA ASP A 115 16.93 0.40 9.25
C ASP A 115 16.37 -0.83 9.98
N ARG A 116 16.15 -0.73 11.30
CA ARG A 116 15.52 -1.79 12.09
C ARG A 116 14.10 -2.10 11.66
N LEU A 117 13.28 -1.08 11.40
CA LEU A 117 11.92 -1.26 10.88
C LEU A 117 11.95 -1.90 9.48
N THR A 118 12.87 -1.48 8.61
CA THR A 118 13.06 -2.07 7.28
C THR A 118 13.40 -3.55 7.38
N ALA A 119 14.35 -3.92 8.25
CA ALA A 119 14.71 -5.31 8.50
C ALA A 119 13.54 -6.13 9.03
N GLY A 120 12.75 -5.58 9.97
CA GLY A 120 11.54 -6.22 10.48
C GLY A 120 10.47 -6.42 9.40
N ILE A 121 10.31 -5.46 8.49
CA ILE A 121 9.38 -5.54 7.36
C ILE A 121 9.83 -6.62 6.36
N VAL A 122 11.12 -6.69 6.02
CA VAL A 122 11.67 -7.73 5.15
C VAL A 122 11.49 -9.12 5.77
N ALA A 123 11.83 -9.26 7.06
CA ALA A 123 11.63 -10.50 7.79
C ALA A 123 10.16 -10.90 7.88
N TYR A 124 9.24 -9.95 8.04
CA TYR A 124 7.81 -10.22 8.06
C TYR A 124 7.33 -10.87 6.76
N TYR A 125 7.79 -10.37 5.61
CA TYR A 125 7.35 -10.90 4.31
C TYR A 125 8.01 -12.22 3.90
N SER A 126 9.04 -12.73 4.60
CA SER A 126 9.64 -14.02 4.26
C SER A 126 8.68 -15.20 4.38
N ASP A 127 7.69 -15.07 5.27
CA ASP A 127 6.75 -16.13 5.64
C ASP A 127 5.32 -15.84 5.15
N VAL A 128 5.14 -14.82 4.31
CA VAL A 128 3.83 -14.43 3.75
C VAL A 128 3.67 -15.08 2.38
N ASP A 129 2.60 -15.86 2.21
CA ASP A 129 2.22 -16.50 0.95
C ASP A 129 1.59 -15.51 -0.04
N TRP A 130 0.75 -14.58 0.45
CA TRP A 130 0.33 -13.40 -0.30
C TRP A 130 -0.04 -12.24 0.63
N ALA A 131 0.34 -11.02 0.23
CA ALA A 131 0.25 -9.82 1.07
C ALA A 131 -1.03 -9.03 0.78
N LEU A 132 -1.22 -8.69 -0.49
CA LEU A 132 -2.30 -7.83 -0.96
C LEU A 132 -3.00 -8.45 -2.16
N ASP A 133 -4.32 -8.33 -2.21
CA ASP A 133 -5.12 -8.53 -3.40
C ASP A 133 -5.77 -7.20 -3.79
N ILE A 134 -5.34 -6.66 -4.91
CA ILE A 134 -5.83 -5.40 -5.49
C ILE A 134 -6.41 -5.60 -6.89
N SER A 135 -6.60 -6.85 -7.31
CA SER A 135 -7.12 -7.19 -8.64
C SER A 135 -8.50 -6.60 -8.92
N GLY A 136 -9.36 -6.52 -7.89
CA GLY A 136 -10.70 -5.94 -7.97
C GLY A 136 -10.78 -4.43 -7.70
N ALA A 137 -9.66 -3.75 -7.44
CA ALA A 137 -9.67 -2.33 -7.05
C ALA A 137 -9.58 -1.37 -8.24
N ALA A 138 -10.41 -0.33 -8.21
CA ALA A 138 -10.31 0.83 -9.08
C ALA A 138 -9.79 2.03 -8.27
N PHE A 139 -8.51 2.36 -8.42
CA PHE A 139 -7.87 3.45 -7.69
C PHE A 139 -8.02 4.80 -8.40
N SER A 140 -8.17 5.88 -7.63
CA SER A 140 -7.93 7.25 -8.13
C SER A 140 -6.45 7.60 -8.21
N ASP A 141 -5.65 7.03 -7.31
CA ASP A 141 -4.19 7.04 -7.30
C ASP A 141 -3.72 5.93 -6.35
N ALA A 142 -2.61 5.24 -6.64
CA ALA A 142 -2.10 4.20 -5.75
C ALA A 142 -0.63 3.86 -5.99
N ASP A 143 0.09 3.54 -4.92
CA ASP A 143 1.47 3.05 -5.00
C ASP A 143 1.81 2.15 -3.80
N PHE A 144 2.18 0.89 -4.05
CA PHE A 144 2.47 -0.09 -3.00
C PHE A 144 3.94 -0.56 -3.03
N TYR A 145 4.86 0.36 -3.35
CA TYR A 145 6.27 0.02 -3.51
C TYR A 145 7.00 -0.48 -2.25
N TYR A 146 6.38 -0.40 -1.06
CA TYR A 146 6.89 -1.03 0.15
C TYR A 146 6.20 -2.36 0.50
N VAL A 147 5.65 -3.03 -0.52
CA VAL A 147 5.14 -4.40 -0.49
C VAL A 147 5.83 -5.17 -1.62
N PRO A 148 6.35 -6.40 -1.37
CA PRO A 148 6.97 -7.19 -2.43
C PRO A 148 5.96 -7.48 -3.55
N GLY A 149 6.28 -7.04 -4.77
CA GLY A 149 5.33 -7.09 -5.89
C GLY A 149 4.84 -8.50 -6.22
N HIS A 150 5.69 -9.51 -6.09
CA HIS A 150 5.32 -10.92 -6.31
C HIS A 150 4.30 -11.46 -5.27
N LEU A 151 4.13 -10.80 -4.13
CA LEU A 151 3.11 -11.14 -3.13
C LEU A 151 1.80 -10.38 -3.34
N VAL A 152 1.70 -9.58 -4.41
CA VAL A 152 0.51 -8.80 -4.75
C VAL A 152 -0.27 -9.51 -5.86
N ARG A 153 -1.50 -9.90 -5.57
CA ARG A 153 -2.46 -10.34 -6.59
C ARG A 153 -3.02 -9.11 -7.29
N ARG A 154 -2.95 -9.12 -8.62
CA ARG A 154 -3.09 -7.93 -9.45
C ARG A 154 -3.91 -8.19 -10.69
N ASP A 155 -4.48 -7.12 -11.23
CA ASP A 155 -5.08 -7.09 -12.56
C ASP A 155 -3.99 -6.82 -13.60
N GLU A 156 -3.59 -7.84 -14.36
CA GLU A 156 -2.49 -7.77 -15.32
C GLU A 156 -2.69 -6.70 -16.41
N GLU A 157 -3.94 -6.33 -16.72
CA GLU A 157 -4.22 -5.30 -17.71
C GLU A 157 -3.84 -3.88 -17.25
N THR A 158 -3.84 -3.62 -15.93
CA THR A 158 -3.66 -2.26 -15.41
C THR A 158 -2.66 -2.14 -14.27
N GLN A 159 -2.10 -3.25 -13.82
CA GLN A 159 -1.21 -3.34 -12.67
C GLN A 159 -0.02 -4.21 -13.06
N PHE A 160 1.12 -3.56 -13.25
CA PHE A 160 2.31 -4.09 -13.91
C PHE A 160 3.31 -4.54 -12.86
N LEU A 161 3.81 -5.78 -12.96
CA LEU A 161 4.82 -6.30 -12.05
C LEU A 161 6.21 -5.97 -12.59
N LEU A 162 6.91 -5.03 -11.97
CA LEU A 162 8.27 -4.65 -12.33
C LEU A 162 9.28 -5.52 -11.57
N HIS A 163 10.43 -5.76 -12.20
CA HIS A 163 11.54 -6.53 -11.63
C HIS A 163 12.80 -5.67 -11.55
N ARG A 164 13.47 -5.68 -10.39
CA ARG A 164 14.64 -4.83 -10.09
C ARG A 164 15.78 -5.10 -11.07
N ASP A 165 16.13 -6.38 -11.24
CA ASP A 165 17.21 -6.82 -12.11
C ASP A 165 17.03 -6.33 -13.55
N ARG A 166 15.81 -6.39 -14.08
CA ARG A 166 15.47 -5.90 -15.42
C ARG A 166 15.61 -4.38 -15.52
N VAL A 167 15.14 -3.64 -14.50
CA VAL A 167 15.26 -2.18 -14.45
C VAL A 167 16.72 -1.73 -14.36
N GLU A 168 17.53 -2.41 -13.53
CA GLU A 168 18.96 -2.13 -13.39
C GLU A 168 19.74 -2.44 -14.68
N GLN A 169 19.38 -3.54 -15.38
CA GLN A 169 20.01 -3.93 -16.64
C GLN A 169 19.66 -3.01 -17.81
N PHE A 170 18.42 -2.50 -17.86
CA PHE A 170 17.96 -1.62 -18.95
C PHE A 170 18.85 -0.38 -19.07
N GLY A 171 19.17 0.26 -17.94
CA GLY A 171 19.96 1.48 -17.90
C GLY A 171 19.26 2.68 -18.56
N GLY A 172 19.53 3.88 -18.07
CA GLY A 172 19.01 5.10 -18.69
C GLY A 172 17.49 5.27 -18.56
N LEU A 173 16.99 5.29 -17.32
CA LEU A 173 15.57 5.48 -17.02
C LEU A 173 14.99 6.74 -17.65
N GLU A 174 15.80 7.77 -17.89
CA GLU A 174 15.42 9.01 -18.59
C GLU A 174 14.81 8.79 -19.99
N ARG A 175 15.01 7.61 -20.60
CA ARG A 175 14.41 7.21 -21.87
C ARG A 175 12.94 6.78 -21.75
N LEU A 176 12.49 6.39 -20.56
CA LEU A 176 11.11 5.98 -20.32
C LEU A 176 10.19 7.21 -20.26
N PRO A 177 8.87 7.05 -20.50
CA PRO A 177 7.90 8.10 -20.18
C PRO A 177 7.90 8.47 -18.69
N VAL A 178 7.51 9.70 -18.35
CA VAL A 178 7.62 10.26 -16.99
C VAL A 178 6.97 9.36 -15.93
N PHE A 179 5.79 8.81 -16.19
CA PHE A 179 5.09 7.98 -15.21
C PHE A 179 5.76 6.60 -15.05
N ALA A 180 6.25 6.01 -16.13
CA ALA A 180 7.05 4.80 -16.10
C ALA A 180 8.39 5.00 -15.37
N GLN A 181 9.03 6.15 -15.54
CA GLN A 181 10.22 6.53 -14.77
C GLN A 181 9.95 6.54 -13.27
N ILE A 182 8.84 7.16 -12.85
CA ILE A 182 8.46 7.23 -11.43
C ILE A 182 8.29 5.81 -10.86
N ALA A 183 7.63 4.92 -11.59
CA ALA A 183 7.47 3.52 -11.19
C ALA A 183 8.83 2.78 -11.07
N ALA A 184 9.69 2.90 -12.08
CA ALA A 184 11.00 2.24 -12.07
C ALA A 184 11.91 2.74 -10.93
N ARG A 185 11.89 4.05 -10.64
CA ARG A 185 12.68 4.64 -9.54
C ARG A 185 12.23 4.21 -8.15
N ARG A 186 11.10 3.51 -8.00
CA ARG A 186 10.71 2.93 -6.71
C ARG A 186 11.73 1.94 -6.16
N PHE A 187 12.54 1.33 -7.03
CA PHE A 187 13.65 0.48 -6.62
C PHE A 187 14.76 1.20 -5.83
N GLU A 188 14.83 2.54 -5.91
CA GLU A 188 15.75 3.36 -5.09
C GLU A 188 15.31 3.44 -3.62
N ALA A 189 14.02 3.22 -3.33
CA ALA A 189 13.42 3.44 -2.02
C ALA A 189 12.94 2.16 -1.32
N THR A 190 12.83 1.06 -2.05
CA THR A 190 12.33 -0.23 -1.55
C THR A 190 13.44 -1.26 -1.39
N PRO A 191 13.40 -2.12 -0.36
CA PRO A 191 14.32 -3.25 -0.23
C PRO A 191 13.95 -4.44 -1.13
N PHE A 192 12.81 -4.42 -1.81
CA PHE A 192 12.27 -5.58 -2.54
C PHE A 192 12.69 -5.61 -4.01
N ASP A 193 12.79 -6.81 -4.58
CA ASP A 193 13.20 -7.02 -5.98
C ASP A 193 12.05 -6.92 -6.97
N THR A 194 10.81 -6.82 -6.48
CA THR A 194 9.62 -6.65 -7.30
C THR A 194 8.72 -5.57 -6.71
N VAL A 195 8.08 -4.78 -7.57
CA VAL A 195 7.08 -3.78 -7.18
C VAL A 195 5.93 -3.79 -8.19
N VAL A 196 4.73 -3.39 -7.76
CA VAL A 196 3.59 -3.23 -8.67
C VAL A 196 3.40 -1.76 -9.01
N ALA A 197 3.48 -1.42 -10.29
CA ALA A 197 3.09 -0.13 -10.82
C ALA A 197 1.61 -0.16 -11.24
N ILE A 198 0.84 0.87 -10.87
CA ILE A 198 -0.61 0.87 -11.07
C ILE A 198 -0.98 1.98 -12.06
N ALA A 199 -1.76 1.65 -13.09
CA ALA A 199 -2.50 2.61 -13.90
C ALA A 199 -3.84 2.90 -13.21
N PRO A 200 -4.02 4.06 -12.52
CA PRO A 200 -5.22 4.32 -11.74
C PRO A 200 -6.45 4.53 -12.62
N LYS A 201 -7.33 3.51 -12.71
CA LYS A 201 -8.56 3.48 -13.54
C LYS A 201 -9.48 4.68 -13.34
N ARG A 202 -9.46 5.33 -12.17
CA ARG A 202 -10.32 6.49 -11.86
C ARG A 202 -9.62 7.84 -12.07
N SER A 203 -8.37 7.86 -12.52
CA SER A 203 -7.67 9.08 -12.89
C SER A 203 -8.17 9.64 -14.22
N LYS A 204 -8.24 10.96 -14.34
CA LYS A 204 -8.51 11.63 -15.63
C LYS A 204 -7.42 11.36 -16.67
N ARG A 205 -6.22 10.95 -16.23
CA ARG A 205 -5.08 10.61 -17.08
C ARG A 205 -4.90 9.10 -17.27
N PHE A 206 -5.90 8.28 -16.92
CA PHE A 206 -5.80 6.82 -16.97
C PHE A 206 -5.24 6.30 -18.29
N ALA A 207 -5.80 6.72 -19.44
CA ALA A 207 -5.34 6.26 -20.75
C ALA A 207 -3.85 6.61 -21.00
N THR A 208 -3.42 7.80 -20.57
CA THR A 208 -2.02 8.21 -20.66
C THR A 208 -1.13 7.36 -19.75
N TYR A 209 -1.51 7.19 -18.49
CA TYR A 209 -0.72 6.40 -17.53
C TYR A 209 -0.64 4.93 -17.92
N LEU A 210 -1.73 4.35 -18.42
CA LEU A 210 -1.72 2.99 -18.95
C LEU A 210 -0.75 2.87 -20.12
N ALA A 211 -0.84 3.76 -21.12
CA ALA A 211 0.06 3.73 -22.27
C ALA A 211 1.53 3.94 -21.87
N GLU A 212 1.81 4.79 -20.88
CA GLU A 212 3.17 4.99 -20.37
C GLU A 212 3.69 3.73 -19.64
N LEU A 213 2.86 3.04 -18.85
CA LEU A 213 3.26 1.80 -18.18
C LEU A 213 3.39 0.62 -19.15
N GLU A 214 2.62 0.56 -20.23
CA GLU A 214 2.78 -0.45 -21.28
C GLU A 214 4.18 -0.41 -21.93
N VAL A 215 4.83 0.76 -21.95
CA VAL A 215 6.24 0.86 -22.39
C VAL A 215 7.14 -0.02 -21.52
N LEU A 216 6.88 -0.15 -20.22
CA LEU A 216 7.66 -1.04 -19.36
C LEU A 216 7.54 -2.50 -19.80
N ARG A 217 6.35 -2.95 -20.18
CA ARG A 217 6.14 -4.31 -20.70
C ARG A 217 6.84 -4.50 -22.05
N MET A 218 6.73 -3.51 -22.95
CA MET A 218 7.39 -3.54 -24.26
C MET A 218 8.92 -3.62 -24.16
N GLU A 219 9.51 -2.89 -23.21
CA GLU A 219 10.95 -2.91 -22.94
C GLU A 219 11.37 -4.11 -22.08
N GLY A 220 10.45 -5.01 -21.74
CA GLY A 220 10.71 -6.23 -20.94
C GLY A 220 10.92 -5.98 -19.44
N LEU A 221 10.69 -4.75 -18.96
CA LEU A 221 10.87 -4.35 -17.56
C LEU A 221 9.76 -4.85 -16.62
N ALA A 222 8.58 -5.13 -17.17
CA ALA A 222 7.42 -5.55 -16.42
C ALA A 222 6.63 -6.69 -17.09
N ASP A 223 5.87 -7.42 -16.27
CA ASP A 223 4.85 -8.39 -16.70
C ASP A 223 3.45 -7.77 -16.73
#